data_AF-A0A836VVZ9-F1
#
_entry.id   AF-A0A836VVZ9-F1
#
_cell.length_a   1.000
_cell.length_b   1.000
_cell.length_c   1.000
_cell.angle_alpha   90.00
_cell.angle_beta   90.00
_cell.angle_gamma   90.00
#
_symmetry.space_group_name_H-M   'P 1'
#
loop_
_entity.id
_entity.type
_entity.pdbx_description
1 polymer ?
#
loop_
_entity_poly.entity_id
_entity_poly.type
_entity_poly.pdbx_seq_one_letter_code
_entity_poly.pdbx_strand_id
1 'polypeptide(L)'
;HHKRIAAWNAVGEALARSGFRCTAVLPLRGEGQGGLHSYNGTIKWDAVFVCRKDAQAPGGESCPVVVPRSAIADARRRADAYAKELGDKKRIGFREPDRLNLERAMIVASAVLGKADDESVPLHTALYRTRERGGN
;
A
#
# COMPACT_ATOMS: atom_id res chain seq x y z
N HIS A 1 -4.47 10.29 -9.13
CA HIS A 1 -5.23 9.04 -8.89
C HIS A 1 -4.78 8.25 -7.65
N HIS A 2 -3.46 8.07 -7.39
CA HIS A 2 -2.90 7.34 -6.23
C HIS A 2 -3.23 7.90 -4.82
N LYS A 3 -3.77 9.12 -4.72
CA LYS A 3 -4.25 9.68 -3.45
C LYS A 3 -5.60 9.12 -3.00
N ARG A 4 -6.41 8.58 -3.94
CA ARG A 4 -7.77 8.12 -3.65
C ARG A 4 -7.73 6.73 -3.04
N ILE A 5 -8.31 6.58 -1.84
CA ILE A 5 -8.47 5.28 -1.18
C ILE A 5 -9.17 4.26 -2.08
N ALA A 6 -10.19 4.70 -2.82
CA ALA A 6 -10.93 3.83 -3.73
C ALA A 6 -10.04 3.16 -4.79
N ALA A 7 -8.99 3.86 -5.25
CA ALA A 7 -8.03 3.28 -6.19
C ALA A 7 -7.22 2.15 -5.53
N TRP A 8 -6.74 2.36 -4.31
CA TRP A 8 -6.04 1.31 -3.55
C TRP A 8 -6.94 0.13 -3.19
N ASN A 9 -8.20 0.40 -2.87
CA ASN A 9 -9.18 -0.65 -2.62
C ASN A 9 -9.38 -1.52 -3.86
N ALA A 10 -9.54 -0.90 -5.04
CA ALA A 10 -9.67 -1.62 -6.31
C ALA A 10 -8.43 -2.47 -6.63
N VAL A 11 -7.21 -1.96 -6.37
CA VAL A 11 -5.97 -2.74 -6.56
C VAL A 11 -5.94 -3.95 -5.64
N GLY A 12 -6.29 -3.81 -4.36
CA GLY A 12 -6.29 -4.93 -3.42
C GLY A 12 -7.37 -5.96 -3.69
N GLU A 13 -8.58 -5.54 -4.08
CA GLU A 13 -9.63 -6.45 -4.55
C GLU A 13 -9.17 -7.26 -5.76
N ALA A 14 -8.61 -6.58 -6.77
CA ALA A 14 -8.10 -7.24 -7.96
C ALA A 14 -6.96 -8.22 -7.63
N LEU A 15 -5.99 -7.79 -6.81
CA LEU A 15 -4.83 -8.62 -6.46
C LEU A 15 -5.25 -9.87 -5.66
N ALA A 16 -6.09 -9.71 -4.63
CA ALA A 16 -6.57 -10.83 -3.81
C ALA A 16 -7.34 -11.88 -4.62
N ARG A 17 -7.96 -11.48 -5.73
CA ARG A 17 -8.74 -12.37 -6.62
C ARG A 17 -7.97 -12.83 -7.86
N SER A 18 -6.75 -12.35 -8.07
CA SER A 18 -6.01 -12.57 -9.32
C SER A 18 -5.32 -13.93 -9.43
N GLY A 19 -5.28 -14.73 -8.36
CA GLY A 19 -4.43 -15.93 -8.28
C GLY A 19 -2.93 -15.61 -8.17
N PHE A 20 -2.60 -14.36 -7.81
CA PHE A 20 -1.23 -13.96 -7.46
C PHE A 20 -1.15 -13.58 -5.98
N ARG A 21 -0.05 -13.99 -5.35
CA ARG A 21 0.32 -13.55 -4.01
C ARG A 21 1.45 -12.56 -4.08
N CYS A 22 1.29 -11.42 -3.42
CA CYS A 22 2.38 -10.46 -3.26
C CYS A 22 3.40 -10.99 -2.24
N THR A 23 4.67 -11.05 -2.63
CA THR A 23 5.77 -11.48 -1.77
C THR A 23 6.57 -10.30 -1.23
N ALA A 24 6.55 -9.15 -1.92
CA ALA A 24 7.23 -7.94 -1.48
C ALA A 24 6.61 -6.69 -2.08
N VAL A 25 6.74 -5.56 -1.35
CA VAL A 25 6.48 -4.22 -1.86
C VAL A 25 7.74 -3.40 -1.63
N LEU A 26 8.22 -2.74 -2.69
CA LEU A 26 9.46 -1.98 -2.68
C LEU A 26 9.21 -0.54 -3.15
N PRO A 27 9.78 0.47 -2.49
CA PRO A 27 9.75 1.83 -3.01
C PRO A 27 10.70 1.96 -4.22
N LEU A 28 10.19 2.52 -5.31
CA LEU A 28 10.97 2.85 -6.50
C LEU A 28 10.87 4.35 -6.76
N ARG A 29 11.99 4.98 -7.10
CA ARG A 29 11.99 6.40 -7.46
C ARG A 29 11.27 6.59 -8.79
N GLY A 30 10.15 7.32 -8.78
CA GLY A 30 9.30 7.56 -9.95
C GLY A 30 9.68 8.82 -10.74
N GLU A 31 10.24 9.85 -10.10
CA GLU A 31 10.63 11.10 -10.77
C GLU A 31 12.14 11.21 -11.09
N GLY A 32 12.43 11.66 -12.31
CA GLY A 32 13.76 12.13 -12.74
C GLY A 32 14.19 13.43 -12.03
N GLN A 33 15.38 13.95 -12.33
CA GLN A 33 15.93 15.17 -11.69
C GLN A 33 15.14 16.47 -12.02
N GLY A 34 14.18 16.43 -12.94
CA GLY A 34 13.42 17.61 -13.39
C GLY A 34 12.29 17.99 -12.45
N GLY A 35 12.60 18.73 -11.38
CA GLY A 35 11.65 19.16 -10.34
C GLY A 35 10.67 20.27 -10.73
N LEU A 36 10.26 20.39 -12.00
CA LEU A 36 9.48 21.54 -12.48
C LEU A 36 8.00 21.57 -12.00
N HIS A 37 7.51 20.48 -11.38
CA HIS A 37 6.12 20.40 -10.87
C HIS A 37 5.98 19.74 -9.48
N SER A 38 7.00 19.86 -8.63
CA SER A 38 6.97 19.33 -7.27
C SER A 38 6.31 20.30 -6.27
N TYR A 39 5.03 20.08 -5.92
CA TYR A 39 4.45 20.69 -4.72
C TYR A 39 4.57 19.73 -3.52
N ASN A 40 4.30 20.22 -2.30
CA ASN A 40 4.51 19.45 -1.06
C ASN A 40 3.71 18.14 -0.99
N GLY A 41 2.62 18.01 -1.74
CA GLY A 41 1.80 16.80 -1.79
C GLY A 41 2.10 15.85 -2.95
N THR A 42 3.15 16.08 -3.75
CA THR A 42 3.51 15.18 -4.87
C THR A 42 4.20 13.92 -4.36
N ILE A 43 3.73 12.76 -4.80
CA ILE A 43 4.42 11.48 -4.59
C ILE A 43 5.56 11.42 -5.59
N LYS A 44 6.78 11.20 -5.11
CA LYS A 44 8.00 11.06 -5.92
C LYS A 44 8.51 9.62 -5.94
N TRP A 45 7.96 8.79 -5.08
CA TRP A 45 8.29 7.37 -4.95
C TRP A 45 7.06 6.50 -5.20
N ASP A 46 7.18 5.66 -6.22
CA ASP A 46 6.22 4.63 -6.55
C ASP A 46 6.39 3.41 -5.64
N ALA A 47 5.34 2.60 -5.55
CA ALA A 47 5.39 1.30 -4.87
C ALA A 47 5.30 0.18 -5.92
N VAL A 48 6.30 -0.70 -5.92
CA VAL A 48 6.37 -1.85 -6.83
C VAL A 48 5.94 -3.11 -6.09
N PHE A 49 4.96 -3.81 -6.64
CA PHE A 49 4.48 -5.10 -6.14
C PHE A 49 5.25 -6.23 -6.79
N VAL A 50 5.85 -7.11 -6.00
CA VAL A 50 6.49 -8.34 -6.47
C VAL A 50 5.53 -9.49 -6.20
N CYS A 51 4.99 -10.07 -7.28
CA CYS A 51 3.97 -11.09 -7.21
C CYS A 51 4.48 -12.44 -7.68
N ARG A 52 4.02 -13.50 -7.03
CA ARG A 52 4.21 -14.89 -7.48
C ARG A 52 2.83 -15.50 -7.75
N LYS A 53 2.72 -16.32 -8.79
CA LYS A 53 1.51 -17.12 -9.02
C LYS A 53 1.26 -18.03 -7.80
N ASP A 54 0.06 -17.97 -7.25
CA ASP A 54 -0.38 -18.85 -6.18
C ASP A 54 -1.45 -19.79 -6.74
N ALA A 55 -1.32 -21.09 -6.48
CA ALA A 55 -2.16 -22.11 -7.11
C ALA A 55 -3.57 -22.20 -6.51
N GLN A 56 -3.88 -21.41 -5.49
CA GLN A 56 -5.21 -21.34 -4.92
C GLN A 56 -6.18 -20.69 -5.91
N ALA A 57 -7.23 -21.45 -6.25
CA ALA A 57 -8.33 -20.98 -7.07
C ALA A 57 -8.91 -19.69 -6.46
N PRO A 58 -9.26 -18.68 -7.28
CA PRO A 58 -9.89 -17.47 -6.77
C PRO A 58 -11.16 -17.88 -6.02
N GLY A 59 -11.23 -17.56 -4.73
CA GLY A 59 -12.47 -17.68 -3.98
C GLY A 59 -13.56 -16.89 -4.72
N GLY A 60 -14.78 -17.45 -4.78
CA GLY A 60 -15.88 -16.86 -5.55
C GLY A 60 -16.12 -15.39 -5.19
N GLU A 61 -16.74 -14.64 -6.11
CA GLU A 61 -16.97 -13.18 -5.99
C GLU A 61 -17.57 -12.75 -4.64
N SER A 62 -18.33 -13.64 -3.99
CA SER A 62 -18.96 -13.36 -2.70
C SER A 62 -18.00 -13.36 -1.49
N CYS A 63 -16.76 -13.85 -1.61
CA CYS A 63 -15.81 -13.86 -0.49
C CYS A 63 -15.26 -12.44 -0.25
N PRO A 64 -15.37 -11.88 0.97
CA PRO A 64 -14.84 -10.55 1.28
C PRO A 64 -13.30 -10.48 1.17
N VAL A 65 -12.77 -9.30 0.88
CA VAL A 65 -11.33 -9.02 0.96
C VAL A 65 -11.02 -8.33 2.28
N VAL A 66 -10.16 -8.97 3.05
CA VAL A 66 -9.78 -8.55 4.40
C VAL A 66 -8.28 -8.41 4.52
N VAL A 67 -7.85 -7.70 5.56
CA VAL A 67 -6.44 -7.49 5.90
C VAL A 67 -6.24 -7.88 7.37
N PRO A 68 -5.25 -8.75 7.69
CA PRO A 68 -4.88 -9.02 9.07
C PRO A 68 -4.44 -7.74 9.80
N ARG A 69 -4.88 -7.56 11.05
CA ARG A 69 -4.54 -6.38 11.86
C ARG A 69 -3.03 -6.25 12.09
N SER A 70 -2.35 -7.38 12.29
CA SER A 70 -0.89 -7.45 12.37
C SER A 70 -0.24 -6.89 11.10
N ALA A 71 -0.74 -7.25 9.92
CA ALA A 71 -0.22 -6.77 8.65
C ALA A 71 -0.37 -5.25 8.48
N ILE A 72 -1.43 -4.64 9.02
CA ILE A 72 -1.60 -3.17 9.02
C ILE A 72 -0.50 -2.51 9.89
N ALA A 73 -0.24 -3.06 11.08
CA ALA A 73 0.82 -2.57 11.94
C ALA A 73 2.20 -2.74 11.28
N ASP A 74 2.42 -3.88 10.62
CA ASP A 74 3.67 -4.19 9.92
C ASP A 74 3.90 -3.27 8.71
N ALA A 75 2.86 -3.03 7.92
CA ALA A 75 2.88 -2.10 6.79
C ALA A 75 3.32 -0.70 7.24
N ARG A 76 2.76 -0.20 8.35
CA ARG A 76 3.18 1.07 8.94
C ARG A 76 4.65 1.03 9.35
N ARG A 77 5.07 0.04 10.16
CA ARG A 77 6.46 -0.04 10.66
C ARG A 77 7.46 -0.05 9.51
N ARG A 78 7.17 -0.79 8.43
CA ARG A 78 8.03 -0.87 7.24
C ARG A 78 8.05 0.44 6.45
N ALA A 79 6.90 1.09 6.27
CA ALA A 79 6.84 2.40 5.60
C ALA A 79 7.63 3.47 6.39
N ASP A 80 7.51 3.48 7.72
CA ASP A 80 8.24 4.38 8.61
C ASP A 80 9.76 4.10 8.55
N ALA A 81 10.17 2.83 8.47
CA ALA A 81 11.56 2.44 8.31
C ALA A 81 12.15 2.96 6.98
N TYR A 82 11.42 2.82 5.87
CA TYR A 82 11.85 3.39 4.59
C TYR A 82 11.88 4.93 4.61
N ALA A 83 10.93 5.58 5.29
CA ALA A 83 10.97 7.03 5.46
C ALA A 83 12.22 7.49 6.21
N LYS A 84 12.63 6.76 7.25
CA LYS A 84 13.88 7.02 7.96
C LYS A 84 15.11 6.80 7.08
N GLU A 85 15.16 5.68 6.34
CA GLU A 85 16.32 5.33 5.51
C GLU A 85 16.48 6.26 4.28
N LEU A 86 15.36 6.64 3.66
CA LEU A 86 15.34 7.37 2.40
C LEU A 86 15.10 8.87 2.58
N GLY A 87 14.68 9.32 3.76
CA GLY A 87 14.42 10.73 4.09
C GLY A 87 15.65 11.62 4.01
N ASP A 88 16.80 11.12 4.48
CA ASP A 88 18.06 11.87 4.54
C ASP A 88 18.78 11.97 3.17
N LYS A 89 18.22 11.36 2.10
CA LYS A 89 18.82 11.39 0.77
C LYS A 89 18.64 12.76 0.13
N LYS A 90 19.71 13.56 0.16
CA LYS A 90 19.81 14.98 -0.26
C LYS A 90 19.25 15.38 -1.63
N ARG A 91 18.94 14.45 -2.55
CA ARG A 91 18.52 14.78 -3.93
C ARG A 91 17.01 14.65 -4.18
N ILE A 92 16.39 13.56 -3.70
CA ILE A 92 14.93 13.38 -3.71
C ILE A 92 14.57 12.70 -2.39
N GLY A 93 14.22 13.51 -1.39
CA GLY A 93 13.81 13.02 -0.09
C GLY A 93 12.51 12.22 -0.20
N PHE A 94 12.42 11.15 0.60
CA PHE A 94 11.19 10.39 0.81
C PHE A 94 10.35 11.12 1.86
N ARG A 95 9.17 11.60 1.47
CA ARG A 95 8.33 12.49 2.30
C ARG A 95 7.06 11.78 2.78
N GLU A 96 6.28 12.46 3.61
CA GLU A 96 5.04 11.91 4.15
C GLU A 96 4.06 11.37 3.07
N PRO A 97 3.85 12.05 1.92
CA PRO A 97 3.04 11.47 0.84
C PRO A 97 3.59 10.14 0.30
N ASP A 98 4.92 9.98 0.24
CA ASP A 98 5.59 8.77 -0.22
C ASP A 98 5.46 7.64 0.83
N ARG A 99 5.61 7.99 2.12
CA ARG A 99 5.40 7.08 3.25
C ARG A 99 3.98 6.54 3.25
N LEU A 100 2.99 7.42 3.15
CA LEU A 100 1.59 7.05 3.12
C LEU A 100 1.23 6.22 1.88
N ASN A 101 1.83 6.55 0.73
CA ASN A 101 1.70 5.77 -0.50
C ASN A 101 2.21 4.33 -0.30
N LEU A 102 3.39 4.19 0.30
CA LEU A 102 4.02 2.90 0.55
C LEU A 102 3.28 2.09 1.63
N GLU A 103 2.79 2.73 2.69
CA GLU A 103 1.95 2.09 3.72
C GLU A 103 0.69 1.47 3.10
N ARG A 104 -0.02 2.23 2.24
CA ARG A 104 -1.21 1.73 1.53
C ARG A 104 -0.89 0.57 0.60
N ALA A 105 0.23 0.64 -0.12
CA ALA A 105 0.67 -0.45 -0.98
C ALA A 105 0.97 -1.73 -0.19
N MET A 106 1.61 -1.61 0.98
CA MET A 106 1.87 -2.75 1.86
C MET A 106 0.60 -3.34 2.48
N ILE A 107 -0.38 -2.50 2.86
CA ILE A 107 -1.71 -2.96 3.30
C ILE A 107 -2.38 -3.77 2.18
N VAL A 108 -2.41 -3.21 0.97
CA VAL A 108 -2.98 -3.86 -0.22
C VAL A 108 -2.28 -5.19 -0.54
N ALA A 109 -0.95 -5.26 -0.42
CA ALA A 109 -0.20 -6.49 -0.65
C ALA A 109 -0.51 -7.61 0.34
N SER A 110 -1.02 -7.26 1.53
CA SER A 110 -1.42 -8.22 2.56
C SER A 110 -2.91 -8.59 2.53
N ALA A 111 -3.67 -8.03 1.58
CA ALA A 111 -5.07 -8.31 1.42
C ALA A 111 -5.30 -9.74 0.94
N VAL A 112 -6.25 -10.43 1.57
CA VAL A 112 -6.59 -11.83 1.29
C VAL A 112 -8.10 -12.01 1.25
N LEU A 113 -8.56 -13.08 0.60
CA LEU A 113 -9.95 -13.50 0.68
C LEU A 113 -10.20 -14.15 2.05
N GLY A 114 -11.24 -13.68 2.75
CA GLY A 114 -11.52 -14.14 4.11
C GLY A 114 -12.74 -13.44 4.72
N LYS A 115 -13.01 -13.75 5.99
CA LYS A 115 -14.07 -13.10 6.77
C LYS A 115 -13.45 -12.05 7.68
N ALA A 116 -14.17 -10.97 7.93
CA ALA A 116 -13.78 -10.01 8.95
C ALA A 116 -14.09 -10.57 10.33
N ASP A 117 -13.15 -10.48 11.25
CA ASP A 117 -13.21 -11.04 12.60
C ASP A 117 -12.34 -10.21 13.58
N ASP A 118 -12.01 -10.79 14.72
CA ASP A 118 -11.18 -10.10 15.72
C ASP A 118 -9.76 -9.83 15.21
N GLU A 119 -9.22 -10.68 14.33
CA GLU A 119 -7.85 -10.61 13.83
C GLU A 119 -7.72 -9.89 12.48
N SER A 120 -8.83 -9.69 11.76
CA SER A 120 -8.83 -9.10 10.42
C SER A 120 -9.93 -8.06 10.23
N VAL A 121 -9.69 -7.11 9.33
CA VAL A 121 -10.68 -6.06 9.01
C VAL A 121 -10.88 -5.95 7.50
N PRO A 122 -12.03 -5.45 7.03
CA PRO A 122 -12.22 -5.21 5.61
C PRO A 122 -11.14 -4.29 5.03
N LEU A 123 -10.69 -4.55 3.80
CA LEU A 123 -9.63 -3.78 3.14
C LEU A 123 -9.94 -2.28 3.10
N HIS A 124 -11.17 -1.90 2.74
CA HIS A 124 -11.57 -0.50 2.70
C HIS A 124 -11.40 0.19 4.06
N THR A 125 -11.73 -0.52 5.16
CA THR A 125 -11.58 -0.02 6.54
C THR A 125 -10.12 0.16 6.90
N ALA A 126 -9.26 -0.81 6.56
CA ALA A 126 -7.81 -0.73 6.76
C ALA A 126 -7.22 0.51 6.06
N LEU A 127 -7.61 0.74 4.79
CA LEU A 127 -7.15 1.88 4.02
C LEU A 127 -7.69 3.22 4.54
N TYR A 128 -8.93 3.25 5.05
CA TYR A 128 -9.53 4.47 5.61
C TYR A 128 -8.78 4.97 6.84
N ARG A 129 -8.30 4.08 7.71
CA ARG A 129 -7.47 4.43 8.87
C ARG A 129 -6.16 5.14 8.51
N THR A 130 -5.69 5.02 7.25
CA THR A 130 -4.52 5.76 6.78
C THR A 130 -4.82 7.25 6.54
N ARG A 131 -6.08 7.63 6.28
CA ARG A 131 -6.48 9.05 6.11
C ARG A 131 -6.42 9.83 7.41
N GLU A 132 -6.84 9.23 8.51
CA GLU A 132 -6.81 9.84 9.86
C GLU A 132 -5.39 10.24 10.27
N ARG A 133 -4.37 9.65 9.64
CA ARG A 133 -2.95 9.85 9.96
C ARG A 133 -2.23 10.77 8.98
N GLY A 134 -2.78 10.96 7.78
CA GLY A 134 -2.11 11.66 6.69
C GLY A 134 -2.19 13.19 6.73
N GLY A 135 -2.96 13.78 7.65
CA GLY A 135 -3.27 15.21 7.66
C GLY A 135 -4.13 15.64 6.46
N ASN A 136 -4.93 16.70 6.64
CA ASN A 136 -5.81 17.27 5.60
C ASN A 136 -5.04 17.79 4.37
#